data_AF-A0A840PGB7-F1
#
_entry.id   AF-A0A840PGB7-F1
#
_cell.length_a   1.000
_cell.length_b   1.000
_cell.length_c   1.000
_cell.angle_alpha   90.00
_cell.angle_beta   90.00
_cell.angle_gamma   90.00
#
_symmetry.space_group_name_H-M   'P 1'
#
loop_
_entity.id
_entity.type
_entity.pdbx_description
1 polymer ?
#
loop_
_entity_poly.entity_id
_entity_poly.type
_entity_poly.pdbx_seq_one_letter_code
_entity_poly.pdbx_strand_id
1 'polypeptide(L)'
;MAPRTAAEHARLKEAGLKTDDAAGAITTIRNMLEGHTAELRAGWDGDSARSFENVFGIWRTEMTNVINELVGLSEKLGRIEERYRATHQIQAAETNKLAAQINQ
;
A
#
# COMPACT_ATOMS: atom_id res chain seq x y z
N MET A 1 -25.14 3.27 -15.80
CA MET A 1 -23.89 3.75 -15.16
C MET A 1 -23.31 2.77 -14.12
N ALA A 2 -24.11 1.92 -13.47
CA ALA A 2 -23.65 0.94 -12.45
C ALA A 2 -22.53 -0.07 -12.83
N PRO A 3 -22.42 -0.61 -14.06
CA PRO A 3 -21.38 -1.61 -14.35
C PRO A 3 -19.98 -1.01 -14.49
N ARG A 4 -19.88 0.28 -14.88
CA ARG A 4 -18.60 0.98 -14.97
C ARG A 4 -18.02 1.28 -13.58
N THR A 5 -18.89 1.67 -12.66
CA THR A 5 -18.50 2.01 -11.29
C THR A 5 -18.08 0.75 -10.51
N ALA A 6 -18.77 -0.38 -10.68
CA ALA A 6 -18.40 -1.65 -10.04
C ALA A 6 -17.04 -2.18 -10.51
N ALA A 7 -16.73 -2.04 -11.81
CA ALA A 7 -15.42 -2.41 -12.35
C ALA A 7 -14.29 -1.50 -11.83
N GLU A 8 -14.55 -0.20 -11.68
CA GLU A 8 -13.61 0.76 -11.09
C GLU A 8 -13.33 0.46 -9.61
N HIS A 9 -14.35 0.06 -8.85
CA HIS A 9 -14.21 -0.38 -7.45
C HIS A 9 -13.36 -1.65 -7.31
N ALA A 10 -13.61 -2.66 -8.14
CA ALA A 10 -12.81 -3.88 -8.15
C ALA A 10 -11.32 -3.60 -8.44
N ARG A 11 -11.05 -2.69 -9.39
CA ARG A 11 -9.69 -2.25 -9.71
C ARG A 11 -9.01 -1.50 -8.58
N LEU A 12 -9.73 -0.65 -7.85
CA LEU A 12 -9.21 0.06 -6.67
C LEU A 12 -8.80 -0.92 -5.57
N LYS A 13 -9.65 -1.91 -5.29
CA LYS A 13 -9.36 -2.96 -4.32
C LYS A 13 -8.14 -3.79 -4.73
N GLU A 14 -8.08 -4.21 -6.00
CA GLU A 14 -6.94 -4.96 -6.54
C GLU A 14 -5.64 -4.14 -6.46
N ALA A 15 -5.69 -2.84 -6.78
CA ALA A 15 -4.54 -1.96 -6.68
C ALA A 15 -4.04 -1.84 -5.24
N GLY A 16 -4.94 -1.67 -4.26
CA GLY A 16 -4.58 -1.63 -2.84
C GLY A 16 -3.85 -2.89 -2.38
N LEU A 17 -4.40 -4.07 -2.71
CA LEU A 17 -3.76 -5.36 -2.39
C LEU A 17 -2.37 -5.49 -3.03
N LYS A 18 -2.23 -5.14 -4.31
CA LYS A 18 -0.92 -5.18 -4.99
C LYS A 18 0.09 -4.23 -4.34
N THR A 19 -0.36 -3.07 -3.87
CA THR A 19 0.50 -2.12 -3.17
C THR A 19 0.96 -2.66 -1.81
N ASP A 20 0.06 -3.29 -1.05
CA ASP A 20 0.41 -3.95 0.22
C ASP A 20 1.39 -5.11 0.01
N ASP A 21 1.13 -5.97 -0.98
CA ASP A 21 2.00 -7.10 -1.31
C ASP A 21 3.41 -6.62 -1.70
N ALA A 22 3.50 -5.54 -2.50
CA ALA A 22 4.77 -4.93 -2.86
C ALA A 22 5.51 -4.37 -1.63
N ALA A 23 4.81 -3.68 -0.73
CA ALA A 23 5.40 -3.18 0.52
C ALA A 23 5.94 -4.32 1.39
N GLY A 24 5.19 -5.43 1.49
CA GLY A 24 5.61 -6.63 2.22
C GLY A 24 6.83 -7.30 1.61
N ALA A 25 6.88 -7.43 0.29
CA ALA A 25 8.01 -7.99 -0.43
C ALA A 25 9.29 -7.15 -0.23
N ILE A 26 9.20 -5.83 -0.39
CA ILE A 26 10.34 -4.91 -0.18
C ILE A 26 10.80 -4.95 1.27
N THR A 27 9.87 -5.01 2.23
CA THR A 27 10.21 -5.16 3.66
C THR A 27 10.98 -6.44 3.92
N THR A 28 10.56 -7.55 3.31
CA THR A 28 11.26 -8.84 3.44
C THR A 28 12.67 -8.77 2.89
N ILE A 29 12.84 -8.23 1.68
CA ILE A 29 14.15 -8.02 1.04
C ILE A 29 15.02 -7.13 1.93
N ARG A 30 14.45 -6.06 2.49
CA ARG A 30 15.17 -5.15 3.39
C ARG A 30 15.74 -5.89 4.59
N ASN A 31 14.90 -6.64 5.28
CA ASN A 31 15.28 -7.37 6.48
C ASN A 31 16.30 -8.48 6.18
N MET A 32 16.19 -9.17 5.03
CA MET A 32 17.18 -10.16 4.60
C MET A 32 18.56 -9.52 4.39
N LEU A 33 18.62 -8.38 3.70
CA LEU A 33 19.89 -7.71 3.45
C LEU A 33 20.50 -7.11 4.72
N GLU A 34 19.67 -6.64 5.67
CA GLU A 34 20.12 -6.24 7.01
C GLU A 34 20.75 -7.41 7.77
N GLY A 35 20.16 -8.61 7.70
CA GLY A 35 20.72 -9.82 8.28
C GLY A 35 22.10 -10.16 7.71
N HIS A 36 22.22 -10.24 6.37
CA HIS A 36 23.51 -10.51 5.71
C HIS A 36 24.56 -9.43 5.99
N THR A 37 24.14 -8.18 6.09
CA THR A 37 25.03 -7.07 6.43
C THR A 37 25.56 -7.19 7.86
N ALA A 38 24.72 -7.59 8.82
CA ALA A 38 25.16 -7.81 10.19
C ALA A 38 26.19 -8.96 10.28
N GLU A 39 25.97 -10.05 9.54
CA GLU A 39 26.93 -11.16 9.42
C GLU A 39 28.27 -10.70 8.82
N LEU A 40 28.22 -9.92 7.73
CA LEU A 40 29.42 -9.41 7.07
C LEU A 40 30.24 -8.49 7.98
N ARG A 41 29.59 -7.63 8.77
CA ARG A 41 30.24 -6.70 9.71
C ARG A 41 30.96 -7.40 10.87
N ALA A 42 30.55 -8.61 11.23
CA ALA A 42 31.14 -9.31 12.38
C ALA A 42 32.65 -9.59 12.23
N GLY A 43 33.18 -9.58 11.00
CA GLY A 43 34.61 -9.77 10.71
C GLY A 43 35.21 -8.74 9.76
N TRP A 44 34.49 -7.68 9.41
CA TRP A 44 34.91 -6.69 8.41
C TRP A 44 35.12 -5.32 9.04
N ASP A 45 36.38 -4.89 9.13
CA ASP A 45 36.78 -3.57 9.64
C ASP A 45 37.67 -2.83 8.63
N GLY A 46 37.78 -1.51 8.79
CA GLY A 46 38.57 -0.61 7.96
C GLY A 46 37.75 0.33 7.07
N ASP A 47 38.43 1.11 6.24
CA ASP A 47 37.80 2.16 5.45
C ASP A 47 36.75 1.63 4.45
N SER A 48 36.96 0.42 3.92
CA SER A 48 35.96 -0.25 3.05
C SER A 48 34.67 -0.60 3.79
N ALA A 49 34.77 -1.05 5.05
CA ALA A 49 33.60 -1.32 5.87
C ALA A 49 32.81 -0.03 6.14
N ARG A 50 33.51 1.07 6.48
CA ARG A 50 32.89 2.39 6.68
C ARG A 50 32.20 2.93 5.42
N SER A 51 32.83 2.79 4.25
CA SER A 51 32.22 3.17 2.97
C SER A 51 30.97 2.36 2.68
N PHE A 52 31.00 1.05 2.91
CA PHE A 52 29.82 0.19 2.76
C PHE A 52 28.70 0.60 3.71
N GLU A 53 29.00 0.87 4.98
CA GLU A 53 28.02 1.30 5.97
C GLU A 53 27.31 2.59 5.58
N ASN A 54 28.04 3.54 5.00
CA ASN A 54 27.45 4.79 4.51
C ASN A 54 26.46 4.51 3.37
N VAL A 55 26.86 3.73 2.37
CA VAL A 55 26.00 3.38 1.23
C VAL A 55 24.78 2.56 1.70
N PHE A 56 25.00 1.59 2.58
CA PHE A 56 23.95 0.76 3.16
C PHE A 56 22.97 1.58 4.00
N GLY A 57 23.47 2.56 4.77
CA GLY A 57 22.64 3.49 5.54
C GLY A 57 21.74 4.36 4.67
N ILE A 58 22.25 4.85 3.53
CA ILE A 58 21.46 5.57 2.52
C ILE A 58 20.40 4.65 1.94
N TRP A 59 20.81 3.47 1.45
CA TRP A 59 19.89 2.49 0.89
C TRP A 59 18.75 2.11 1.85
N ARG A 60 19.07 1.88 3.13
CA ARG A 60 18.07 1.54 4.17
C ARG A 60 17.07 2.67 4.36
N THR A 61 17.53 3.90 4.35
CA THR A 61 16.67 5.10 4.46
C THR A 61 15.72 5.17 3.27
N GLU A 62 16.25 5.07 2.05
CA GLU A 62 15.44 5.13 0.83
C GLU A 62 14.43 3.99 0.76
N MET A 63 14.81 2.76 1.11
CA MET A 63 13.88 1.63 1.15
C MET A 63 12.77 1.82 2.18
N THR A 64 13.09 2.42 3.33
CA THR A 64 12.07 2.77 4.33
C THR A 64 11.10 3.81 3.81
N ASN A 65 11.58 4.81 3.07
CA ASN A 65 10.73 5.81 2.42
C ASN A 65 9.79 5.16 1.40
N VAL A 66 10.31 4.30 0.52
CA VAL A 66 9.50 3.56 -0.46
C VAL A 66 8.42 2.71 0.21
N ILE A 67 8.76 1.97 1.27
CA ILE A 67 7.77 1.18 2.02
C ILE A 67 6.67 2.08 2.59
N ASN A 68 7.04 3.21 3.21
CA ASN A 68 6.07 4.15 3.79
C ASN A 68 5.15 4.76 2.73
N GLU A 69 5.67 5.09 1.55
CA GLU A 69 4.88 5.59 0.43
C GLU A 69 3.88 4.55 -0.09
N LEU A 70 4.30 3.30 -0.22
CA LEU A 70 3.42 2.20 -0.63
C LEU A 70 2.32 1.97 0.40
N VAL A 71 2.65 1.88 1.70
CA VAL A 71 1.65 1.77 2.77
C VAL A 71 0.66 2.94 2.72
N GLY A 72 1.17 4.17 2.61
CA GLY A 72 0.34 5.36 2.52
C GLY A 72 -0.56 5.40 1.27
N LEU A 73 -0.11 4.83 0.15
CA LEU A 73 -0.92 4.66 -1.06
C LEU A 73 -2.02 3.62 -0.84
N SER A 74 -1.70 2.46 -0.26
CA SER A 74 -2.69 1.41 0.04
C SER A 74 -3.80 1.94 0.95
N GLU A 75 -3.43 2.64 2.03
CA GLU A 75 -4.42 3.27 2.92
C GLU A 75 -5.32 4.27 2.20
N LYS A 76 -4.76 5.08 1.28
CA LYS A 76 -5.55 6.02 0.47
C LYS A 76 -6.52 5.27 -0.43
N LEU A 77 -6.10 4.18 -1.05
CA LEU A 77 -6.95 3.34 -1.90
C LEU A 77 -8.07 2.70 -1.07
N GLY A 78 -7.78 2.21 0.13
CA GLY A 78 -8.78 1.70 1.08
C GLY A 78 -9.81 2.75 1.47
N ARG A 79 -9.38 3.99 1.77
CA ARG A 79 -10.32 5.10 2.06
C ARG A 79 -11.20 5.46 0.87
N ILE A 80 -10.69 5.36 -0.36
CA ILE A 80 -11.49 5.60 -1.57
C ILE A 80 -12.53 4.48 -1.73
N GLU A 81 -12.15 3.22 -1.49
CA GLU A 81 -13.04 2.05 -1.49
C GLU A 81 -14.21 2.24 -0.51
N GLU A 82 -13.91 2.63 0.73
CA GLU A 82 -14.92 2.85 1.77
C GLU A 82 -15.91 3.96 1.40
N ARG A 83 -15.39 5.09 0.88
CA ARG A 83 -16.22 6.21 0.42
C ARG A 83 -17.13 5.80 -0.73
N TYR A 84 -16.61 5.00 -1.65
CA TYR A 84 -17.37 4.46 -2.76
C TYR A 84 -18.52 3.59 -2.24
N ARG A 85 -18.24 2.65 -1.32
CA ARG A 85 -19.26 1.81 -0.69
C ARG A 85 -20.34 2.63 0.01
N ALA A 86 -19.95 3.63 0.79
CA ALA A 86 -20.88 4.52 1.50
C ALA A 86 -21.79 5.29 0.52
N THR A 87 -21.21 5.84 -0.55
CA THR A 87 -21.97 6.59 -1.58
C THR A 87 -23.00 5.70 -2.26
N HIS A 88 -22.61 4.46 -2.61
CA HIS A 88 -23.52 3.50 -3.21
C HIS A 88 -24.66 3.08 -2.28
N GLN A 89 -24.39 2.90 -0.99
CA GLN A 89 -25.42 2.60 0.00
C GLN A 89 -26.44 3.76 0.13
N ILE A 90 -25.96 5.00 0.16
CA ILE A 90 -26.83 6.19 0.21
C ILE A 90 -27.71 6.28 -1.04
N GLN A 91 -27.12 6.13 -2.24
CA GLN A 91 -27.89 6.17 -3.49
C GLN A 91 -28.96 5.07 -3.56
N ALA A 92 -28.65 3.86 -3.12
CA ALA A 92 -29.61 2.77 -3.07
C ALA A 92 -30.76 3.07 -2.09
N ALA A 93 -30.45 3.62 -0.92
CA ALA A 93 -31.46 3.99 0.08
C ALA A 93 -32.40 5.09 -0.45
N GLU A 94 -31.86 6.14 -1.09
CA GLU A 94 -32.66 7.22 -1.67
C GLU A 94 -33.50 6.74 -2.85
N THR A 95 -32.96 5.86 -3.70
CA THR A 95 -33.73 5.25 -4.80
C THR A 95 -34.90 4.42 -4.27
N ASN A 96 -34.68 3.64 -3.20
CA ASN A 96 -35.74 2.84 -2.58
C ASN A 96 -36.82 3.72 -1.94
N LYS A 97 -36.44 4.82 -1.28
CA LYS A 97 -37.40 5.80 -0.75
C LYS A 97 -38.26 6.40 -1.86
N LEU A 98 -37.63 6.83 -2.96
CA LEU A 98 -38.34 7.41 -4.11
C LEU A 98 -39.29 6.40 -4.75
N ALA A 99 -38.85 5.15 -4.94
CA ALA A 99 -39.70 4.09 -5.48
C ALA A 99 -40.91 3.81 -4.57
N ALA A 100 -40.74 3.86 -3.25
CA ALA A 100 -41.86 3.73 -2.30
C ALA A 100 -42.84 4.90 -2.35
N GLN A 101 -42.37 6.12 -2.66
CA GLN A 101 -43.22 7.30 -2.83
C GLN A 101 -43.97 7.34 -4.17
N ILE A 102 -43.35 6.82 -5.25
CA ILE A 102 -43.95 6.79 -6.58
C ILE A 102 -44.98 5.66 -6.71
N ASN A 103 -44.79 4.55 -5.99
CA ASN A 103 -45.71 3.41 -5.99
C ASN A 103 -46.84 3.52 -4.95
N GLN A 104 -47.05 4.71 -4.37
CA GLN A 104 -48.24 5.07 -3.59
C GLN A 104 -49.24 5.83 -4.46
#